data_AF-F2SCJ1-F1
#
_entry.id   AF-F2SCJ1-F1
#
_cell.length_a   1.000
_cell.length_b   1.000
_cell.length_c   1.000
_cell.angle_alpha   90.00
_cell.angle_beta   90.00
_cell.angle_gamma   90.00
#
_symmetry.space_group_name_H-M   'P 1'
#
loop_
_entity.id
_entity.type
_entity.pdbx_description
1 polymer ?
#
loop_
_entity_poly.entity_id
_entity_poly.type
_entity_poly.pdbx_seq_one_letter_code
_entity_poly.pdbx_strand_id
1 'polypeptide(L)' 'MTVNGESASLIARLQHLASRLSNETDRKAKIECLQLSKALTAQLEQPENVAVNMIFSAMIAATVRIAVDLKSILTHN' A
#
# COMPACT_ATOMS: atom_id res chain seq x y z
N MET A 1 25.72 -8.80 -8.15
CA MET A 1 24.53 -8.09 -8.66
C MET A 1 23.86 -7.46 -7.45
N THR A 2 23.99 -6.15 -7.28
CA THR A 2 23.78 -5.45 -6.00
C THR A 2 22.33 -5.02 -5.83
N VAL A 3 21.70 -5.46 -4.75
CA VAL A 3 20.33 -5.13 -4.31
C VAL A 3 20.05 -3.60 -4.35
N ASN A 4 21.09 -2.78 -4.16
CA ASN A 4 21.00 -1.31 -4.24
C ASN A 4 20.63 -0.75 -5.63
N GLY A 5 20.85 -1.47 -6.73
CA GLY A 5 20.50 -1.00 -8.07
C GLY A 5 18.99 -1.00 -8.33
N GLU A 6 18.27 -1.89 -7.65
CA GLU A 6 16.83 -2.10 -7.84
C GLU A 6 16.01 -1.04 -7.10
N SER A 7 16.39 -0.69 -5.87
CA SER A 7 15.72 0.34 -5.09
C SER A 7 15.88 1.74 -5.71
N ALA A 8 17.06 2.05 -6.25
CA ALA A 8 17.28 3.29 -7.01
C ALA A 8 16.40 3.38 -8.26
N SER A 9 16.21 2.26 -8.96
CA SER A 9 15.32 2.18 -10.14
C SER A 9 13.83 2.36 -9.78
N LEU A 10 13.41 1.87 -8.60
CA LEU A 10 12.05 2.04 -8.08
C LEU A 10 11.76 3.50 -7.73
N ILE A 11 12.72 4.20 -7.12
CA ILE A 11 12.62 5.63 -6.80
C ILE A 11 12.51 6.47 -8.08
N ALA A 12 13.31 6.16 -9.11
CA ALA A 12 13.23 6.85 -10.41
C ALA A 12 11.85 6.67 -11.08
N ARG A 13 11.25 5.47 -11.01
CA ARG A 13 9.90 5.21 -11.54
C ARG A 13 8.82 5.93 -10.72
N LEU A 14 8.96 6.02 -9.40
CA LEU A 14 8.05 6.80 -8.53
C LEU A 14 8.11 8.29 -8.84
N GLN A 15 9.30 8.86 -9.05
CA GLN A 15 9.46 10.27 -9.46
C GLN A 15 8.79 10.55 -10.81
N HIS A 16 8.93 9.65 -11.78
CA HIS A 16 8.25 9.77 -13.07
C HIS A 16 6.71 9.67 -12.93
N LEU A 17 6.23 8.90 -11.97
CA LEU A 17 4.79 8.77 -11.71
C LEU A 17 4.21 9.95 -10.92
N ALA A 18 5.03 10.68 -10.15
CA ALA A 18 4.60 11.82 -9.34
C ALA A 18 3.93 12.93 -10.17
N SER A 19 4.43 13.18 -11.39
CA SER A 19 3.82 14.14 -12.32
C SER A 19 2.43 13.67 -12.81
N ARG A 20 2.22 12.36 -12.94
CA ARG A 20 0.96 11.75 -13.39
C ARG A 20 -0.05 11.59 -12.25
N LEU A 21 0.42 11.45 -11.01
CA LEU A 21 -0.40 11.38 -9.80
C LEU A 21 -1.16 12.69 -9.49
N SER A 22 -0.67 13.83 -9.99
CA SER A 22 -1.40 15.11 -9.89
C SER A 22 -2.72 15.08 -10.67
N ASN A 23 -2.89 14.15 -11.62
CA ASN A 23 -4.16 13.97 -12.31
C ASN A 23 -5.04 12.97 -11.55
N GLU A 24 -6.12 13.46 -10.94
CA GLU A 24 -7.02 12.62 -10.14
C GLU A 24 -7.71 11.51 -10.94
N THR A 25 -7.85 11.69 -12.25
CA THR A 25 -8.53 10.75 -13.15
C THR A 25 -7.63 9.60 -13.64
N ASP A 26 -6.30 9.71 -13.47
CA ASP A 26 -5.37 8.63 -13.85
C ASP A 26 -5.31 7.54 -12.75
N ARG A 27 -6.40 6.76 -12.67
CA ARG A 27 -6.52 5.62 -11.75
C ARG A 27 -5.41 4.59 -11.97
N LYS A 28 -4.90 4.47 -13.19
CA LYS A 28 -3.81 3.55 -13.54
C LYS A 28 -2.49 4.00 -12.92
N ALA A 29 -2.16 5.29 -13.01
CA ALA A 29 -1.00 5.85 -12.32
C ALA A 29 -1.09 5.73 -10.79
N LYS A 30 -2.29 5.89 -10.21
CA LYS A 30 -2.50 5.66 -8.76
C LYS A 30 -2.24 4.20 -8.36
N ILE A 31 -2.72 3.23 -9.15
CA ILE A 31 -2.49 1.80 -8.90
C ILE A 31 -1.00 1.46 -9.04
N GLU A 32 -0.35 1.95 -10.09
CA GLU A 32 1.06 1.70 -10.37
C GLU A 32 1.97 2.35 -9.30
N CYS A 33 1.59 3.52 -8.77
CA CYS A 33 2.23 4.15 -7.60
C CYS A 33 2.10 3.28 -6.35
N LEU A 34 0.89 2.78 -6.09
CA LEU A 34 0.62 1.93 -4.94
C LEU A 34 1.43 0.62 -5.01
N GLN A 35 1.59 0.06 -6.21
CA GLN A 35 2.40 -1.13 -6.42
C GLN A 35 3.89 -0.86 -6.23
N LEU A 36 4.41 0.23 -6.80
CA LEU A 36 5.82 0.63 -6.66
C LEU A 36 6.18 0.97 -5.20
N SER A 37 5.31 1.68 -4.49
CA SER A 37 5.52 1.99 -3.06
C SER A 37 5.52 0.73 -2.20
N LYS A 38 4.59 -0.21 -2.43
CA LYS A 38 4.61 -1.51 -1.74
C LYS A 38 5.86 -2.32 -2.04
N ALA A 39 6.32 -2.33 -3.29
CA ALA A 39 7.55 -3.02 -3.66
C ALA A 39 8.78 -2.40 -2.99
N LEU A 40 8.85 -1.06 -2.94
CA LEU A 40 9.91 -0.34 -2.25
C LEU A 40 9.88 -0.58 -0.74
N THR A 41 8.70 -0.53 -0.12
CA THR A 41 8.53 -0.87 1.30
C THR A 41 8.96 -2.30 1.58
N ALA A 42 8.58 -3.28 0.77
CA ALA A 42 8.99 -4.68 0.96
C ALA A 42 10.50 -4.92 0.76
N GLN A 43 11.17 -4.11 -0.07
CA GLN A 43 12.63 -4.17 -0.24
C GLN A 43 13.40 -3.51 0.93
N LEU A 44 12.79 -2.53 1.60
CA LEU A 44 13.41 -1.77 2.68
C LEU A 44 13.00 -2.26 4.08
N GLU A 45 11.84 -2.90 4.21
CA GLU A 45 11.39 -3.51 5.45
C GLU A 45 12.24 -4.73 5.76
N GLN A 46 12.68 -4.80 7.01
CA GLN A 46 13.29 -6.02 7.53
C GLN A 46 12.23 -7.11 7.58
N PRO A 47 12.57 -8.37 7.27
CA PRO A 47 11.62 -9.48 7.17
C PRO A 47 10.78 -9.68 8.43
N GLU A 48 11.29 -9.29 9.60
CA GLU A 48 10.59 -9.29 10.88
C GLU A 48 9.36 -8.34 10.86
N ASN A 49 9.50 -7.16 10.27
CA ASN A 49 8.40 -6.18 10.18
C ASN A 49 7.34 -6.62 9.17
N VAL A 50 7.74 -7.27 8.06
CA VAL A 50 6.82 -7.83 7.07
C VAL A 50 5.98 -8.95 7.69
N ALA A 51 6.61 -9.85 8.47
CA ALA A 51 5.92 -10.94 9.15
C ALA A 51 4.92 -10.42 10.19
N VAL A 52 5.29 -9.42 10.98
CA VAL A 52 4.40 -8.74 11.92
C VAL A 52 3.18 -8.15 11.20
N ASN A 53 3.40 -7.38 10.13
CA ASN A 53 2.30 -6.78 9.37
C ASN A 53 1.36 -7.85 8.77
N MET A 54 1.93 -8.97 8.28
CA MET A 54 1.14 -10.07 7.73
C MET A 54 0.27 -10.76 8.80
N ILE A 55 0.83 -11.01 10.00
CA ILE A 55 0.11 -11.62 11.13
C ILE A 55 -1.04 -10.72 11.61
N PHE A 56 -0.83 -9.41 11.64
CA PHE A 56 -1.86 -8.46 12.09
C PHE A 56 -2.88 -8.08 10.99
N SER A 57 -2.62 -8.38 9.72
CA SER A 57 -3.54 -8.04 8.61
C SER A 57 -4.93 -8.67 8.75
N ALA A 58 -5.00 -9.90 9.27
CA ALA A 58 -6.26 -10.60 9.51
C ALA A 58 -7.11 -9.91 10.59
N MET A 59 -6.46 -9.36 11.62
CA MET A 59 -7.12 -8.61 12.69
C MET A 59 -7.71 -7.30 12.14
N ILE A 60 -6.93 -6.55 11.36
CA ILE A 60 -7.39 -5.31 10.73
C ILE A 60 -8.61 -5.57 9.84
N ALA A 61 -8.58 -6.63 9.02
CA ALA A 61 -9.69 -6.99 8.16
C ALA A 61 -10.97 -7.35 8.95
N ALA A 62 -10.83 -8.06 10.07
CA ALA A 62 -11.95 -8.38 10.96
C ALA A 62 -12.53 -7.13 11.63
N THR A 63 -11.68 -6.22 12.14
CA THR A 63 -12.12 -4.97 12.78
C THR A 63 -12.88 -4.06 11.81
N VAL A 64 -12.43 -3.95 10.55
CA VAL A 64 -13.12 -3.16 9.53
C VAL A 64 -14.52 -3.72 9.24
N ARG A 65 -14.68 -5.04 9.14
CA ARG A 65 -16.01 -5.65 8.94
C ARG A 65 -16.93 -5.36 10.11
N ILE A 66 -16.46 -5.56 11.34
CA ILE A 66 -17.22 -5.26 12.56
C ILE A 66 -17.64 -3.78 12.59
N ALA A 67 -16.74 -2.86 12.26
CA ALA A 67 -17.05 -1.43 12.23
C ALA A 67 -18.11 -1.07 11.16
N VAL A 68 -18.06 -1.71 9.99
CA VAL A 68 -19.09 -1.55 8.94
C VAL A 68 -20.43 -2.11 9.40
N ASP A 69 -20.44 -3.29 10.03
CA ASP A 69 -21.65 -3.91 10.55
C ASP A 69 -22.28 -3.06 11.68
N LEU A 70 -21.47 -2.56 12.61
CA LEU A 70 -21.91 -1.66 13.67
C LEU A 70 -22.46 -0.34 13.12
N LYS A 71 -21.81 0.24 12.12
CA LYS A 71 -22.32 1.43 11.43
C LYS A 71 -23.66 1.14 10.75
N SER A 72 -23.79 -0.01 10.09
CA SER A 72 -25.05 -0.42 9.45
C SER A 72 -26.20 -0.54 10.46
N ILE A 73 -25.93 -1.10 11.65
CA ILE A 73 -26.89 -1.23 12.76
C ILE A 73 -27.31 0.15 13.30
N LEU A 74 -26.36 1.07 13.47
CA LEU A 74 -26.63 2.42 13.97
C LEU A 74 -27.37 3.32 12.96
N THR A 75 -27.41 2.97 11.68
CA THR A 75 -28.06 3.78 10.63
C THR A 75 -29.49 3.30 10.30
N HIS A 76 -29.97 2.21 10.92
CA HIS A 76 -31.32 1.64 10.71
C HIS A 76 -32.28 1.85 11.89
N ASN A 77 -31.98 2.79 12.80
CA ASN A 77 -32.81 3.22 13.92
C ASN A 77 -32.92 4.76 13.89
#